data_AF-A0A933DIX6-F1
#
_entry.id   AF-A0A933DIX6-F1
#
_cell.length_a   1.000
_cell.length_b   1.000
_cell.length_c   1.000
_cell.angle_alpha   90.00
_cell.angle_beta   90.00
_cell.angle_gamma   90.00
#
_symmetry.space_group_name_H-M   'P 1'
#
loop_
_entity.id
_entity.type
_entity.pdbx_description
1 polymer ?
#
loop_
_entity_poly.entity_id
_entity_poly.type
_entity_poly.pdbx_seq_one_letter_code
_entity_poly.pdbx_strand_id
1 'polypeptide(L)'
;MILINEWLPNPAGADAAGEWVELFNGGQSPVSLNGWFLKNGNGKKVFLKNHSVDAGAYLVLKRNETKLTLRNNSETIFLYDNAGRLVDQSGFLGSAPDGKSFARRSFSEGGLGKNDFIFAEPTPGQVNKAVDNGNFLINNAYPAGQPLNNPVKYFDIAGLTIGLALLLAFFTIVLFKRNDYLSNLFFGRD
;
A
#
# COMPACT_ATOMS: atom_id res chain seq x y z
N MET A 1 -11.69 20.95 5.58
CA MET A 1 -11.18 20.18 4.42
C MET A 1 -10.94 18.77 4.89
N ILE A 2 -11.37 17.75 4.15
CA ILE A 2 -11.16 16.34 4.56
C ILE A 2 -9.92 15.80 3.86
N LEU A 3 -9.07 15.14 4.63
CA LEU A 3 -7.78 14.60 4.18
C LEU A 3 -7.63 13.17 4.67
N ILE A 4 -6.89 12.36 3.93
CA ILE A 4 -6.37 11.09 4.42
C ILE A 4 -5.29 11.41 5.45
N ASN A 5 -5.42 10.95 6.69
CA ASN A 5 -4.49 11.29 7.76
C ASN A 5 -3.46 10.20 8.03
N GLU A 6 -3.93 8.97 8.18
CA GLU A 6 -3.12 7.84 8.60
C GLU A 6 -3.82 6.54 8.17
N TRP A 7 -3.08 5.49 7.88
CA TRP A 7 -3.67 4.18 7.61
C TRP A 7 -2.71 3.05 7.91
N LEU A 8 -3.23 1.92 8.37
CA LEU A 8 -2.46 0.74 8.75
C LEU A 8 -2.64 -0.36 7.70
N PRO A 9 -1.72 -0.50 6.73
CA PRO A 9 -1.82 -1.54 5.71
C PRO A 9 -1.42 -2.93 6.19
N ASN A 10 -0.43 -3.03 7.08
CA ASN A 10 0.18 -4.29 7.51
C ASN A 10 0.13 -4.38 9.05
N PRO A 11 -1.03 -4.72 9.65
CA PRO A 11 -1.16 -4.82 11.11
C PRO A 11 -0.34 -5.98 11.66
N ALA A 12 0.24 -5.82 12.87
CA ALA A 12 0.96 -6.91 13.52
C ALA A 12 0.03 -8.10 13.86
N GLY A 13 0.47 -9.32 13.54
CA GLY A 13 -0.26 -10.56 13.83
C GLY A 13 -1.21 -10.99 12.70
N ALA A 14 -2.37 -11.59 13.03
CA ALA A 14 -3.29 -12.11 12.01
C ALA A 14 -4.05 -10.95 11.30
N ASP A 15 -3.83 -10.84 9.98
CA ASP A 15 -4.24 -9.75 9.08
C ASP A 15 -5.73 -9.33 9.14
N ALA A 16 -6.64 -10.18 9.60
CA ALA A 16 -8.07 -10.05 9.28
C ALA A 16 -8.83 -8.91 10.00
N ALA A 17 -8.28 -8.29 11.06
CA ALA A 17 -9.00 -7.31 11.87
C ALA A 17 -8.26 -5.98 12.15
N GLY A 18 -6.99 -5.87 11.76
CA GLY A 18 -6.14 -4.74 12.17
C GLY A 18 -6.10 -3.57 11.19
N GLU A 19 -6.46 -3.75 9.92
CA GLU A 19 -6.38 -2.67 8.93
C GLU A 19 -7.41 -1.57 9.19
N TRP A 20 -7.00 -0.33 8.95
CA TRP A 20 -7.88 0.84 9.02
C TRP A 20 -7.34 2.00 8.19
N VAL A 21 -8.23 2.93 7.88
CA VAL A 21 -7.91 4.21 7.25
C VAL A 21 -8.50 5.31 8.11
N GLU A 22 -7.76 6.38 8.33
CA GLU A 22 -8.21 7.53 9.08
C GLU A 22 -8.31 8.77 8.20
N LEU A 23 -9.40 9.50 8.39
CA LEU A 23 -9.62 10.81 7.81
C LEU A 23 -9.51 11.89 8.88
N PHE A 24 -8.97 13.04 8.50
CA PHE A 24 -8.91 14.23 9.35
C PHE A 24 -9.64 15.39 8.70
N ASN A 25 -10.44 16.12 9.47
CA ASN A 25 -11.04 17.38 9.02
C ASN A 25 -10.21 18.58 9.48
N GLY A 26 -9.28 19.02 8.63
CA GLY A 26 -8.50 20.26 8.84
C GLY A 26 -9.29 21.54 8.52
N GLY A 27 -10.62 21.50 8.44
CA GLY A 27 -11.48 22.67 8.24
C GLY A 27 -11.97 23.27 9.56
N GLN A 28 -12.76 24.34 9.45
CA GLN A 28 -13.33 25.06 10.59
C GLN A 28 -14.78 24.67 10.92
N SER A 29 -15.39 23.78 10.13
CA SER A 29 -16.77 23.31 10.33
C SER A 29 -16.90 21.80 10.13
N PRO A 30 -17.92 21.16 10.72
CA PRO A 30 -18.23 19.75 10.47
C PRO A 30 -18.53 19.49 8.99
N VAL A 31 -18.08 18.33 8.49
CA VAL A 31 -18.33 17.90 7.12
C VAL A 31 -19.05 16.55 7.12
N SER A 32 -20.21 16.48 6.45
CA SER A 32 -20.86 15.21 6.15
C SER A 32 -20.15 14.51 5.00
N LEU A 33 -19.89 13.21 5.16
CA LEU A 33 -19.26 12.35 4.15
C LEU A 33 -20.30 11.57 3.33
N ASN A 34 -21.58 11.94 3.40
CA ASN A 34 -22.61 11.30 2.59
C ASN A 34 -22.32 11.46 1.10
N GLY A 35 -22.20 10.33 0.40
CA GLY A 35 -21.82 10.26 -1.02
C GLY A 35 -20.31 10.24 -1.28
N TRP A 36 -19.48 10.57 -0.28
CA TRP A 36 -18.02 10.43 -0.39
C TRP A 36 -17.62 8.96 -0.37
N PHE A 37 -16.45 8.65 -0.93
CA PHE A 37 -15.94 7.29 -0.93
C PHE A 37 -14.41 7.22 -0.91
N LEU A 38 -13.92 6.15 -0.29
CA LEU A 38 -12.54 5.70 -0.42
C LEU A 38 -12.42 4.72 -1.59
N LYS A 39 -11.26 4.70 -2.23
CA LYS A 39 -10.87 3.69 -3.21
C LYS A 39 -9.45 3.23 -2.94
N ASN A 40 -9.20 1.92 -2.90
CA ASN A 40 -7.83 1.37 -2.81
C ASN A 40 -7.20 1.17 -4.21
N GLY A 41 -5.93 0.78 -4.26
CA GLY A 41 -5.20 0.52 -5.50
C GLY A 41 -5.78 -0.63 -6.33
N ASN A 42 -6.50 -1.56 -5.71
CA ASN A 42 -7.24 -2.64 -6.40
C ASN A 42 -8.55 -2.16 -7.03
N GLY A 43 -8.93 -0.91 -6.80
CA GLY A 43 -10.14 -0.31 -7.36
C GLY A 43 -11.43 -0.53 -6.56
N LYS A 44 -11.36 -1.21 -5.41
CA LYS A 44 -12.52 -1.38 -4.51
C LYS A 44 -12.93 -0.03 -3.95
N LYS A 45 -14.22 0.31 -4.07
CA LYS A 45 -14.82 1.53 -3.54
C LYS A 45 -15.59 1.24 -2.26
N VAL A 46 -15.48 2.13 -1.27
CA VAL A 46 -16.27 2.09 -0.04
C VAL A 46 -16.88 3.47 0.21
N PHE A 47 -18.21 3.53 0.24
CA PHE A 47 -18.94 4.77 0.52
C PHE A 47 -19.01 5.04 2.02
N LEU A 48 -18.78 6.29 2.40
CA LEU A 48 -18.70 6.75 3.79
C LEU A 48 -20.07 7.22 4.30
N LYS A 49 -21.10 6.42 4.03
CA LYS A 49 -22.49 6.75 4.38
C LYS A 49 -22.63 6.91 5.89
N ASN A 50 -23.41 7.89 6.32
CA ASN A 50 -23.70 8.18 7.73
C ASN A 50 -22.50 8.59 8.57
N HIS A 51 -21.38 8.97 7.95
CA HIS A 51 -20.26 9.59 8.66
C HIS A 51 -20.30 11.11 8.52
N SER A 52 -19.88 11.77 9.59
CA SER A 52 -19.49 13.17 9.64
C SER A 52 -18.22 13.31 10.44
N VAL A 53 -17.44 14.34 10.15
CA VAL A 53 -16.20 14.63 10.88
C VAL A 53 -16.24 16.08 11.31
N ASP A 54 -16.22 16.31 12.62
CA ASP A 54 -16.19 17.66 13.20
C ASP A 54 -14.88 18.38 12.85
N ALA A 55 -14.88 19.71 12.98
CA ALA A 55 -13.68 20.51 12.75
C ALA A 55 -12.54 20.05 13.70
N GLY A 56 -11.37 19.77 13.13
CA GLY A 56 -10.22 19.26 13.89
C GLY A 56 -10.36 17.83 14.41
N ALA A 57 -11.42 17.11 14.03
CA ALA A 57 -11.63 15.72 14.47
C ALA A 57 -11.09 14.70 13.47
N TYR A 58 -10.96 13.47 13.96
CA TYR A 58 -10.50 12.29 13.24
C TYR A 58 -11.63 11.28 13.09
N LEU A 59 -11.63 10.54 11.98
CA LEU A 59 -12.55 9.44 11.72
C LEU A 59 -11.76 8.19 11.33
N VAL A 60 -11.75 7.20 12.22
CA VAL A 60 -11.10 5.90 11.99
C VAL A 60 -12.07 4.92 11.37
N LEU A 61 -11.79 4.48 10.15
CA LEU A 61 -12.59 3.54 9.37
C LEU A 61 -11.90 2.18 9.36
N LYS A 62 -12.41 1.25 10.16
CA LYS A 62 -11.81 -0.08 10.33
C LYS A 62 -12.23 -1.02 9.20
N ARG A 63 -11.40 -2.03 8.91
CA ARG A 63 -11.70 -3.07 7.92
C ARG A 63 -12.98 -3.84 8.22
N ASN A 64 -13.31 -4.07 9.49
CA ASN A 64 -14.54 -4.78 9.87
C ASN A 64 -15.82 -4.02 9.49
N GLU A 65 -15.75 -2.69 9.41
CA GLU A 65 -16.84 -1.79 8.99
C GLU A 65 -16.84 -1.60 7.46
N THR A 66 -15.70 -1.20 6.91
CA THR A 66 -15.59 -0.81 5.49
C THR A 66 -15.47 -2.00 4.53
N LYS A 67 -14.97 -3.13 5.05
CA LYS A 67 -14.43 -4.25 4.26
C LYS A 67 -13.34 -3.83 3.27
N LEU A 68 -12.78 -2.62 3.39
CA LEU A 68 -11.65 -2.19 2.56
C LEU A 68 -10.44 -3.03 2.95
N THR A 69 -9.78 -3.61 1.96
CA THR A 69 -8.57 -4.41 2.13
C THR A 69 -7.40 -3.63 1.58
N LEU A 70 -6.35 -3.49 2.36
CA LEU A 70 -5.14 -2.76 2.01
C LEU A 70 -4.05 -3.78 1.67
N ARG A 71 -3.29 -3.51 0.61
CA ARG A 71 -2.12 -4.35 0.29
C ARG A 71 -0.95 -3.94 1.16
N ASN A 72 -0.24 -4.95 1.66
CA ASN A 72 1.03 -4.75 2.36
C ASN A 72 2.11 -4.22 1.41
N ASN A 73 1.93 -4.33 0.10
CA ASN A 73 2.91 -3.91 -0.90
C ASN A 73 2.34 -2.89 -1.89
N SER A 74 3.09 -1.81 -2.12
CA SER A 74 2.84 -0.78 -3.12
C SER A 74 1.39 -0.33 -3.19
N GLU A 75 0.82 0.14 -2.08
CA GLU A 75 -0.59 0.49 -1.95
C GLU A 75 -0.84 1.99 -2.11
N THR A 76 -2.02 2.32 -2.64
CA THR A 76 -2.52 3.69 -2.77
C THR A 76 -3.97 3.76 -2.31
N ILE A 77 -4.30 4.80 -1.55
CA ILE A 77 -5.66 5.14 -1.14
C ILE A 77 -6.03 6.48 -1.76
N PHE A 78 -7.23 6.53 -2.30
CA PHE A 78 -7.84 7.72 -2.89
C PHE A 78 -9.10 8.07 -2.11
N LEU A 79 -9.31 9.36 -1.88
CA LEU A 79 -10.52 9.91 -1.29
C LEU A 79 -11.24 10.76 -2.33
N TYR A 80 -12.50 10.47 -2.55
CA TYR A 80 -13.37 11.21 -3.46
C TYR A 80 -14.54 11.83 -2.72
N ASP A 81 -14.95 13.02 -3.17
CA ASP A 81 -16.17 13.68 -2.67
C ASP A 81 -17.45 13.09 -3.28
N ASN A 82 -18.59 13.63 -2.86
CA ASN A 82 -19.92 13.25 -3.35
C ASN A 82 -20.17 13.59 -4.83
N ALA A 83 -19.38 14.48 -5.43
CA ALA A 83 -19.42 14.78 -6.86
C ALA A 83 -18.47 13.88 -7.66
N GLY A 84 -17.76 12.96 -7.00
CA GLY A 84 -16.79 12.06 -7.61
C GLY A 84 -15.45 12.73 -7.95
N ARG A 85 -15.16 13.90 -7.38
CA ARG A 85 -13.87 14.59 -7.56
C ARG A 85 -12.85 14.02 -6.59
N LEU A 86 -11.61 13.85 -7.05
CA LEU A 86 -10.51 13.42 -6.20
C LEU A 86 -10.16 14.56 -5.22
N VAL A 87 -10.33 14.31 -3.93
CA VAL A 87 -10.06 15.27 -2.86
C VAL A 87 -8.64 15.10 -2.34
N ASP A 88 -8.22 13.86 -2.13
CA ASP A 88 -6.92 13.54 -1.56
C ASP A 88 -6.46 12.13 -1.94
N GLN A 89 -5.15 11.89 -1.85
CA GLN A 89 -4.58 10.57 -2.06
C GLN A 89 -3.29 10.40 -1.25
N SER A 90 -2.98 9.16 -0.89
CA SER A 90 -1.69 8.80 -0.32
C SER A 90 -1.32 7.39 -0.76
N GLY A 91 -0.02 7.11 -0.86
CA GLY A 91 0.46 5.80 -1.27
C GLY A 91 1.96 5.66 -1.04
N PHE A 92 2.41 4.42 -0.99
CA PHE A 92 3.82 4.07 -0.88
C PHE A 92 4.18 3.05 -1.96
N LEU A 93 5.48 2.92 -2.23
CA LEU A 93 6.04 1.84 -3.03
C LEU A 93 6.89 0.93 -2.14
N GLY A 94 6.95 -0.36 -2.46
CA GLY A 94 7.68 -1.34 -1.66
C GLY A 94 6.81 -2.00 -0.62
N SER A 95 7.38 -2.43 0.51
CA SER A 95 6.68 -3.21 1.53
C SER A 95 6.37 -2.37 2.78
N ALA A 96 5.13 -2.42 3.25
CA ALA A 96 4.74 -1.85 4.52
C ALA A 96 5.36 -2.63 5.68
N PRO A 97 6.03 -1.95 6.63
CA PRO A 97 6.55 -2.58 7.82
C PRO A 97 5.42 -3.14 8.70
N ASP A 98 5.70 -4.25 9.37
CA ASP A 98 4.76 -4.90 10.29
C ASP A 98 4.37 -3.96 11.44
N GLY A 99 3.07 -3.83 11.68
CA GLY A 99 2.49 -3.02 12.74
C GLY A 99 2.66 -1.51 12.59
N LYS A 100 3.16 -1.00 11.46
CA LYS A 100 3.35 0.44 11.23
C LYS A 100 2.28 1.02 10.33
N SER A 101 1.79 2.20 10.72
CA SER A 101 0.88 2.99 9.90
C SER A 101 1.65 3.89 8.95
N PHE A 102 1.05 4.22 7.82
CA PHE A 102 1.52 5.26 6.91
C PHE A 102 0.82 6.57 7.28
N ALA A 103 1.55 7.44 7.97
CA ALA A 103 1.03 8.63 8.63
C ALA A 103 1.49 9.90 7.91
N ARG A 104 0.54 10.81 7.69
CA ARG A 104 0.80 12.17 7.19
C ARG A 104 1.73 12.91 8.15
N ARG A 105 2.78 13.56 7.64
CA ARG A 105 3.59 14.47 8.45
C ARG A 105 2.81 15.77 8.71
N SER A 106 2.84 16.25 9.96
CA SER A 106 2.09 17.44 10.40
C SER A 106 2.26 18.61 9.43
N PHE A 107 1.20 19.41 9.30
CA PHE A 107 1.24 20.68 8.58
C PHE A 107 2.16 21.66 9.32
N SER A 108 3.47 21.59 9.11
CA SER A 108 4.30 22.74 9.45
C SER A 108 3.93 23.85 8.49
N GLU A 109 3.40 24.97 9.01
CA GLU A 109 3.36 26.21 8.26
C GLU A 109 4.76 26.45 7.68
N GLY A 110 4.93 26.26 6.36
CA GLY A 110 6.20 26.52 5.70
C GLY A 110 6.91 25.38 4.95
N GLY A 111 6.24 24.29 4.54
CA GLY A 111 6.68 23.65 3.28
C GLY A 111 6.81 22.13 3.19
N LEU A 112 6.26 21.33 4.09
CA LEU A 112 6.08 19.90 3.82
C LEU A 112 4.65 19.67 3.33
N GLY A 113 4.54 19.38 2.03
CA GLY A 113 3.28 19.47 1.27
C GLY A 113 2.22 18.47 1.71
N LYS A 114 0.99 18.68 1.21
CA LYS A 114 -0.19 17.81 1.33
C LYS A 114 0.07 16.31 1.03
N ASN A 115 1.23 15.93 0.49
CA ASN A 115 1.55 14.57 0.09
C ASN A 115 2.72 13.95 0.90
N ASP A 116 3.14 14.57 2.01
CA ASP A 116 4.24 14.04 2.83
C ASP A 116 3.73 13.00 3.86
N PHE A 117 4.16 11.76 3.70
CA PHE A 117 3.77 10.61 4.52
C PHE A 117 5.00 9.77 4.88
N ILE A 118 5.00 9.21 6.09
CA ILE A 118 6.04 8.31 6.59
C ILE A 118 5.42 7.11 7.30
N PHE A 119 6.14 5.99 7.34
CA PHE A 119 5.76 4.92 8.26
C PHE A 119 6.09 5.30 9.71
N ALA A 120 5.15 5.14 10.63
CA ALA A 120 5.27 5.54 12.03
C ALA A 120 4.52 4.58 12.97
N GLU A 121 4.62 4.84 14.28
CA GLU A 121 3.74 4.16 15.25
C GLU A 121 2.28 4.61 15.03
N PRO A 122 1.33 3.66 15.00
CA PRO A 122 -0.10 3.94 14.87
C PRO A 122 -0.64 4.96 15.89
N THR A 123 -1.37 5.97 15.41
CA THR A 123 -2.05 7.00 16.24
C THR A 123 -3.55 7.15 15.94
N PRO A 124 -4.33 6.04 15.89
CA PRO A 124 -5.75 6.12 15.55
C PRO A 124 -6.54 7.01 16.53
N GLY A 125 -7.23 7.99 15.98
CA GLY A 125 -8.04 8.98 16.67
C GLY A 125 -7.24 10.12 17.32
N GLN A 126 -5.94 10.22 17.05
CA GLN A 126 -5.03 11.15 17.72
C GLN A 126 -4.14 11.89 16.72
N VAL A 127 -3.44 12.92 17.21
CA VAL A 127 -2.44 13.63 16.41
C VAL A 127 -1.30 12.67 16.05
N ASN A 128 -0.94 12.64 14.77
CA ASN A 128 0.19 11.85 14.28
C ASN A 128 1.46 12.24 15.04
N LYS A 129 2.24 11.24 15.47
CA LYS A 129 3.55 11.45 16.15
C LYS A 129 4.67 11.89 15.19
N ALA A 130 4.32 12.68 14.18
CA ALA A 130 5.26 13.16 13.17
C ALA A 130 6.17 14.24 13.76
N VAL A 131 7.29 13.79 14.32
CA VAL A 131 8.57 14.51 14.34
C VAL A 131 8.60 15.82 15.15
N ASP A 132 9.35 15.79 16.23
CA ASP A 132 9.69 16.91 17.10
C ASP A 132 10.40 18.06 16.34
N ASN A 133 9.83 19.26 16.42
CA ASN A 133 10.47 20.58 16.30
C ASN A 133 11.76 20.69 15.45
N GLY A 134 11.65 20.53 14.13
CA GLY A 134 12.73 20.93 13.19
C GLY A 134 13.98 20.04 13.18
N ASN A 135 14.03 19.00 14.01
CA ASN A 135 15.00 17.93 13.85
C ASN A 135 14.41 16.89 12.90
N PHE A 136 14.99 16.77 11.70
CA PHE A 136 14.79 15.59 10.87
C PHE A 136 14.90 14.35 11.76
N LEU A 137 13.83 13.54 11.89
CA LEU A 137 13.94 12.24 12.55
C LEU A 137 14.88 11.36 11.74
N ILE A 138 16.17 11.47 12.05
CA ILE A 138 17.18 10.43 11.82
C ILE A 138 16.90 9.18 12.68
N ASN A 139 15.87 9.20 13.54
CA ASN A 139 15.56 8.14 14.49
C ASN A 139 14.15 7.55 14.35
N ASN A 140 13.47 7.75 13.22
CA ASN A 140 12.66 6.65 12.73
C ASN A 140 13.67 5.66 12.18
N ALA A 141 13.92 4.55 12.87
CA ALA A 141 14.93 3.55 12.52
C ALA A 141 14.56 2.77 11.24
N TYR A 142 14.33 3.48 10.15
CA TYR A 142 14.46 2.98 8.80
C TYR A 142 15.82 3.48 8.31
N PRO A 143 16.82 2.60 8.24
CA PRO A 143 18.13 3.00 7.75
C PRO A 143 18.02 3.68 6.39
N ALA A 144 18.38 4.96 6.35
CA ALA A 144 18.53 5.70 5.11
C ALA A 144 19.50 4.93 4.21
N GLY A 145 19.02 4.50 3.04
CA GLY A 145 19.80 3.71 2.08
C GLY A 145 19.64 2.19 2.16
N GLN A 146 18.78 1.65 3.05
CA GLN A 146 18.36 0.26 2.93
C GLN A 146 17.18 0.17 1.95
N PRO A 147 17.19 -0.80 1.02
CA PRO A 147 16.09 -0.97 0.09
C PRO A 147 14.78 -1.24 0.84
N LEU A 148 13.70 -0.59 0.41
CA LEU A 148 12.31 -0.79 0.90
C LEU A 148 11.75 -2.20 0.63
N ASN A 149 12.55 -3.03 -0.04
CA ASN A 149 12.32 -4.42 -0.35
C ASN A 149 13.50 -5.22 0.19
N ASN A 150 13.28 -6.49 0.54
CA ASN A 150 14.40 -7.42 0.65
C ASN A 150 15.26 -7.29 -0.61
N PRO A 151 16.60 -7.16 -0.50
CA PRO A 151 17.45 -7.20 -1.67
C PRO A 151 17.14 -8.49 -2.40
N VAL A 152 16.81 -8.39 -3.69
CA VAL A 152 16.62 -9.56 -4.54
C VAL A 152 17.89 -10.38 -4.42
N LYS A 153 17.80 -11.55 -3.80
CA LYS A 153 18.98 -12.39 -3.58
C LYS A 153 19.35 -12.99 -4.93
N TYR A 154 20.63 -13.23 -5.13
CA TYR A 154 21.11 -13.93 -6.32
C TYR A 154 20.34 -15.24 -6.57
N PHE A 155 19.97 -15.95 -5.51
CA PHE A 155 19.18 -17.18 -5.58
C PHE A 155 17.74 -16.99 -6.08
N ASP A 156 17.11 -15.83 -5.85
CA ASP A 156 15.76 -15.54 -6.34
C ASP A 156 15.79 -15.40 -7.88
N ILE A 157 16.80 -14.72 -8.41
CA ILE A 157 17.01 -14.56 -9.85
C ILE A 157 17.48 -15.88 -10.47
N ALA A 158 18.45 -16.55 -9.84
CA ALA A 158 18.98 -17.82 -10.33
C ALA A 158 17.90 -18.92 -10.36
N GLY A 159 17.00 -18.96 -9.38
CA GLY A 159 15.87 -19.89 -9.38
C GLY A 159 14.93 -19.66 -10.55
N LEU A 160 14.60 -18.40 -10.84
CA LEU A 160 13.76 -18.03 -11.99
C LEU A 160 14.43 -18.35 -13.33
N THR A 161 15.72 -18.06 -13.48
CA THR A 161 16.45 -18.32 -14.73
C THR A 161 16.63 -19.81 -14.98
N ILE A 162 16.99 -20.59 -13.95
CA ILE A 162 17.08 -22.06 -14.04
C ILE A 162 15.72 -22.67 -14.35
N GLY A 163 14.66 -22.21 -13.66
CA GLY A 163 13.29 -22.68 -13.89
C GLY A 163 12.85 -22.43 -15.34
N LEU A 164 13.09 -21.24 -15.88
CA LEU A 164 12.76 -20.90 -17.27
C LEU A 164 13.58 -21.72 -18.28
N ALA A 165 14.87 -21.92 -18.02
CA ALA A 165 15.74 -22.72 -18.88
C ALA A 165 15.30 -24.20 -18.93
N LEU A 166 14.95 -24.78 -17.77
CA LEU A 166 14.43 -26.15 -17.70
C LEU A 166 13.07 -26.27 -18.40
N LEU A 167 12.19 -25.29 -18.25
CA LEU A 167 10.89 -25.25 -18.93
C LEU A 167 11.07 -25.20 -20.46
N LEU A 168 11.96 -24.34 -20.96
CA LEU A 168 12.26 -24.22 -22.39
C LEU A 168 12.90 -25.49 -22.95
N ALA A 169 13.84 -26.11 -22.20
CA ALA A 169 14.46 -27.37 -22.59
C ALA A 169 13.42 -28.49 -22.67
N PHE A 170 12.52 -28.59 -21.68
CA PHE A 170 11.43 -29.55 -21.68
C PHE A 170 10.50 -29.36 -22.88
N PHE A 171 10.05 -28.13 -23.15
CA PHE A 171 9.20 -27.85 -24.31
C PHE A 171 9.90 -28.18 -25.62
N THR A 172 11.19 -27.85 -25.75
CA THR A 172 12.00 -28.19 -26.93
C THR A 172 12.05 -29.70 -27.15
N ILE A 173 12.30 -30.49 -26.09
CA ILE A 173 12.32 -31.96 -26.17
C ILE A 173 10.95 -32.51 -26.57
N VAL A 174 9.87 -31.98 -25.99
CA VAL A 174 8.49 -32.40 -26.34
C VAL A 174 8.19 -32.07 -27.81
N LEU A 175 8.56 -30.89 -28.30
CA LEU A 175 8.38 -30.51 -29.70
C LEU A 175 9.18 -31.41 -30.64
N PHE A 176 10.44 -31.72 -30.29
CA PHE A 176 11.29 -32.58 -31.11
C PHE A 176 10.74 -34.01 -31.16
N LYS A 177 10.28 -34.55 -30.03
CA LYS A 177 9.66 -35.88 -29.97
C LYS A 177 8.32 -35.98 -30.72
N ARG A 178 7.62 -34.87 -30.92
CA ARG A 178 6.33 -34.83 -31.66
C ARG A 178 6.50 -34.63 -33.16
N ASN A 179 7.70 -34.31 -33.64
CA ASN A 179 8.00 -34.12 -35.05
C ASN A 179 8.82 -35.31 -35.56
N ASP A 180 8.32 -36.04 -36.55
CA ASP A 180 8.93 -37.30 -36.99
C ASP A 180 10.38 -37.12 -37.49
N TYR A 181 10.64 -36.06 -38.26
CA TYR A 181 11.99 -35.75 -38.77
C TYR A 181 12.96 -35.44 -37.63
N LEU A 182 12.59 -34.53 -36.72
CA LEU A 182 13.45 -34.14 -35.60
C LEU A 182 13.59 -35.27 -34.58
N SER A 183 12.53 -36.07 -34.37
CA SER A 183 12.57 -37.22 -33.48
C SER A 183 13.57 -38.27 -33.98
N ASN A 184 13.56 -38.56 -35.28
CA ASN A 184 14.50 -39.52 -35.87
C ASN A 184 15.92 -38.96 -35.88
N LEU A 185 16.10 -37.68 -36.21
CA LEU A 185 17.40 -37.02 -36.25
C LEU A 185 18.09 -36.95 -34.88
N PHE A 186 17.35 -36.63 -33.81
CA PHE A 186 17.92 -36.38 -32.48
C PHE A 186 17.77 -37.54 -31.49
N PHE A 187 16.80 -38.44 -31.68
CA PHE A 187 16.53 -39.55 -30.75
C PHE A 187 16.59 -40.94 -31.40
N GLY A 188 16.84 -41.05 -32.70
CA GLY A 188 17.13 -42.33 -33.38
C GLY A 188 16.04 -43.38 -33.22
N ARG A 189 14.77 -42.98 -33.32
CA ARG A 189 13.66 -43.95 -33.38
C ARG A 189 13.57 -44.53 -34.80
N ASP A 190 13.71 -45.85 -34.90
CA ASP A 190 13.25 -46.63 -36.05
C ASP A 190 11.71 -46.68 -36.09
#